data_AF-A0A9W2Y0A8-F1
#
_entry.id   AF-A0A9W2Y0A8-F1
#
_cell.length_a   1.000
_cell.length_b   1.000
_cell.length_c   1.000
_cell.angle_alpha   90.00
_cell.angle_beta   90.00
_cell.angle_gamma   90.00
#
_symmetry.space_group_name_H-M   'P 1'
#
loop_
_entity.id
_entity.type
_entity.pdbx_description
1 polymer ?
#
loop_
_entity_poly.entity_id
_entity_poly.type
_entity_poly.pdbx_seq_one_letter_code
_entity_poly.pdbx_strand_id
1 'polypeptide(L)'
;MVKQFRPPLGCYTLEFPAGLIDKGETAEVAALRELKEETGYKGEVVGVTPVTCLDPGLSNCTTQTVLVNINGDDMENIHPTQQLEFVDVILLPLDEFQTKIDDLLKKEKIMVDAKVYVFAMGMVQAFFKPRELPVLKQFFHKAVYLKQVATCYFQLFMSLISRCSDSVFSNCSFLI
;
A
#
# COMPACT_ATOMS: atom_id res chain seq x y z
N MET A 1 -1.50 2.19 -7.97
CA MET A 1 -1.87 0.84 -7.50
C MET A 1 -1.68 -0.13 -8.64
N VAL A 2 -1.69 -1.42 -8.35
CA VAL A 2 -1.58 -2.48 -9.36
C VAL A 2 -2.79 -3.39 -9.32
N LYS A 3 -3.25 -3.79 -10.50
CA LYS A 3 -4.27 -4.82 -10.67
C LYS A 3 -3.61 -6.02 -11.31
N GLN A 4 -3.74 -7.18 -10.68
CA GLN A 4 -3.11 -8.42 -11.15
C GLN A 4 -3.99 -9.63 -10.83
N PHE A 5 -3.86 -10.70 -11.61
CA PHE A 5 -4.58 -11.94 -11.35
C PHE A 5 -3.88 -12.73 -10.24
N ARG A 6 -4.61 -13.11 -9.19
CA ARG A 6 -4.10 -13.95 -8.10
C ARG A 6 -4.65 -15.37 -8.22
N PRO A 7 -3.83 -16.36 -8.64
CA PRO A 7 -4.29 -17.75 -8.75
C PRO A 7 -4.91 -18.32 -7.46
N PRO A 8 -4.41 -18.03 -6.24
CA PRO A 8 -5.04 -18.50 -5.01
C PRO A 8 -6.47 -18.00 -4.78
N LEU A 9 -6.81 -16.82 -5.31
CA LEU A 9 -8.13 -16.20 -5.19
C LEU A 9 -9.00 -16.45 -6.44
N GLY A 10 -8.41 -16.92 -7.54
CA GLY A 10 -9.11 -17.17 -8.80
C GLY A 10 -9.71 -15.91 -9.43
N CYS A 11 -9.22 -14.72 -9.07
CA CYS A 11 -9.72 -13.45 -9.57
C CYS A 11 -8.63 -12.39 -9.65
N TYR A 12 -8.97 -11.25 -10.25
CA TYR A 12 -8.12 -10.06 -10.22
C TYR A 12 -8.25 -9.34 -8.89
N THR A 13 -7.12 -8.89 -8.37
CA THR A 13 -7.04 -8.11 -7.14
C THR A 13 -6.52 -6.71 -7.42
N LEU A 14 -6.95 -5.75 -6.60
CA LEU A 14 -6.42 -4.39 -6.57
C LEU A 14 -5.55 -4.22 -5.32
N GLU A 15 -4.25 -4.03 -5.54
CA GLU A 15 -3.25 -4.08 -4.47
C GLU A 15 -2.30 -2.87 -4.54
N PHE A 16 -1.62 -2.62 -3.42
CA PHE A 16 -0.40 -1.83 -3.45
C PHE A 16 0.69 -2.64 -4.18
N PRO A 17 1.58 -1.98 -4.94
CA PRO A 17 2.64 -2.73 -5.59
C PRO A 17 3.56 -3.34 -4.53
N ALA A 18 3.96 -4.58 -4.77
CA ALA A 18 4.41 -5.46 -3.69
C ALA A 18 5.23 -6.64 -4.21
N GLY A 19 6.32 -6.95 -3.50
CA GLY A 19 7.13 -8.13 -3.79
C GLY A 19 7.97 -8.59 -2.61
N LEU A 20 8.87 -9.54 -2.90
CA LEU A 20 9.68 -10.18 -1.88
C LEU A 20 10.96 -9.37 -1.63
N ILE A 21 11.42 -9.36 -0.37
CA ILE A 21 12.74 -8.83 -0.03
C ILE A 21 13.79 -9.89 -0.37
N ASP A 22 14.75 -9.54 -1.22
CA ASP A 22 15.85 -10.44 -1.57
C ASP A 22 16.89 -10.56 -0.44
N LYS A 23 17.70 -11.62 -0.49
CA LYS A 23 18.68 -11.88 0.56
C LYS A 23 19.74 -10.77 0.60
N GLY A 24 19.79 -10.05 1.73
CA GLY A 24 20.72 -8.94 1.94
C GLY A 24 20.18 -7.59 1.44
N GLU A 25 18.97 -7.56 0.90
CA GLU A 25 18.27 -6.34 0.51
C GLU A 25 17.56 -5.72 1.72
N THR A 26 17.51 -4.39 1.79
CA THR A 26 16.67 -3.69 2.78
C THR A 26 15.27 -3.49 2.24
N ALA A 27 14.29 -3.23 3.12
CA ALA A 27 12.93 -2.96 2.69
C ALA A 27 12.86 -1.73 1.76
N GLU A 28 13.63 -0.69 2.01
CA GLU A 28 13.67 0.49 1.15
C GLU A 28 14.09 0.15 -0.28
N VAL A 29 15.16 -0.64 -0.42
CA VAL A 29 15.71 -1.03 -1.73
C VAL A 29 14.72 -1.92 -2.47
N ALA A 30 14.15 -2.92 -1.79
CA ALA A 30 13.15 -3.80 -2.35
C ALA A 30 11.92 -3.01 -2.83
N ALA A 31 11.44 -2.04 -2.05
CA ALA A 31 10.26 -1.26 -2.42
C ALA A 31 10.50 -0.42 -3.68
N LEU A 32 11.67 0.21 -3.80
CA LEU A 32 12.00 1.00 -5.00
C LEU A 32 12.18 0.12 -6.23
N ARG A 33 12.77 -1.08 -6.06
CA ARG A 33 12.92 -2.07 -7.12
C ARG A 33 11.55 -2.57 -7.61
N GLU A 34 10.72 -3.09 -6.72
CA GLU A 34 9.38 -3.59 -7.03
C GLU A 34 8.49 -2.50 -7.64
N LEU A 35 8.59 -1.25 -7.14
CA LEU A 35 7.88 -0.10 -7.72
C LEU A 35 8.24 0.07 -9.19
N LYS A 36 9.53 0.02 -9.50
CA LYS A 36 10.01 0.19 -10.86
C LYS A 36 9.62 -0.99 -11.75
N GLU A 37 9.68 -2.22 -11.23
CA GLU A 37 9.34 -3.43 -11.96
C GLU A 37 7.84 -3.49 -12.32
N GLU A 38 6.96 -3.25 -11.34
CA GLU A 38 5.51 -3.37 -11.51
C GLU A 38 4.85 -2.15 -12.15
N THR A 39 5.40 -0.95 -11.94
CA THR A 39 4.74 0.30 -12.38
C THR A 39 5.57 1.16 -13.32
N GLY A 40 6.87 0.92 -13.41
CA GLY A 40 7.78 1.75 -14.18
C GLY A 40 8.12 3.09 -13.53
N TYR A 41 7.53 3.46 -12.38
CA TYR A 41 7.86 4.70 -11.68
C TYR A 41 9.16 4.61 -10.88
N LYS A 42 9.82 5.75 -10.73
CA LYS A 42 10.89 5.97 -9.75
C LYS A 42 10.41 6.95 -8.69
N GLY A 43 10.83 6.72 -7.45
CA GLY A 43 10.49 7.59 -6.35
C GLY A 43 11.52 7.55 -5.24
N GLU A 44 11.23 8.28 -4.17
CA GLU A 44 12.08 8.41 -2.99
C GLU A 44 11.35 7.91 -1.75
N VAL A 45 12.05 7.17 -0.90
CA VAL A 45 11.48 6.64 0.33
C VAL A 45 11.27 7.78 1.34
N VAL A 46 10.04 7.91 1.82
CA VAL A 46 9.64 8.88 2.84
C VAL A 46 9.54 8.26 4.22
N GLY A 47 9.19 6.97 4.28
CA GLY A 47 9.03 6.28 5.55
C GLY A 47 8.85 4.78 5.38
N VAL A 48 9.15 4.04 6.43
CA VAL A 48 9.08 2.59 6.48
C VAL A 48 8.42 2.19 7.77
N THR A 49 7.43 1.30 7.70
CA THR A 49 6.83 0.74 8.92
C THR A 49 7.80 -0.24 9.59
N PRO A 50 7.64 -0.50 10.90
CA PRO A 50 8.19 -1.73 11.46
C PRO A 50 7.64 -2.96 10.72
N VAL A 51 8.22 -4.12 11.00
CA VAL A 51 7.69 -5.41 10.53
C VAL A 51 6.29 -5.62 11.12
N THR A 52 5.31 -5.82 10.25
CA THR A 52 3.90 -6.09 10.60
C THR A 52 3.50 -7.47 10.12
N CYS A 53 2.49 -8.09 10.73
CA CYS A 53 1.96 -9.38 10.27
C CYS A 53 0.86 -9.17 9.21
N LEU A 54 0.73 -10.12 8.28
CA LEU A 54 -0.36 -10.10 7.29
C LEU A 54 -1.63 -10.80 7.80
N ASP A 55 -1.48 -12.02 8.31
CA ASP A 55 -2.58 -12.80 8.88
C ASP A 55 -2.04 -13.68 10.02
N PRO A 56 -1.96 -13.16 11.26
CA PRO A 56 -1.30 -13.84 12.38
C PRO A 56 -2.06 -15.07 12.86
N GLY A 57 -3.34 -15.23 12.50
CA GLY A 57 -4.13 -16.41 12.84
C GLY A 57 -3.89 -17.59 11.90
N LEU A 58 -3.26 -17.36 10.74
CA LEU A 58 -3.09 -18.35 9.67
C LEU A 58 -1.63 -18.56 9.27
N SER A 59 -0.83 -17.49 9.22
CA SER A 59 0.51 -17.51 8.65
C SER A 59 1.53 -16.72 9.49
N ASN A 60 2.80 -17.07 9.34
CA ASN A 60 3.92 -16.27 9.84
C ASN A 60 4.39 -15.22 8.83
N CYS A 61 3.61 -14.95 7.78
CA CYS A 61 3.95 -13.98 6.76
C CYS A 61 3.96 -12.57 7.34
N THR A 62 5.09 -11.88 7.19
CA THR A 62 5.26 -10.50 7.64
C THR A 62 5.47 -9.56 6.47
N THR A 63 5.07 -8.30 6.65
CA THR A 63 5.28 -7.24 5.69
C THR A 63 5.83 -5.95 6.30
N GLN A 64 6.61 -5.21 5.53
CA GLN A 64 6.92 -3.80 5.80
C GLN A 64 6.29 -2.95 4.71
N THR A 65 5.54 -1.93 5.09
CA THR A 65 5.00 -0.95 4.15
C THR A 65 5.98 0.21 4.03
N VAL A 66 6.36 0.52 2.79
CA VAL A 66 7.25 1.64 2.46
C VAL A 66 6.43 2.70 1.75
N LEU A 67 6.51 3.92 2.27
CA LEU A 67 5.91 5.10 1.69
C LEU A 67 6.89 5.71 0.70
N VAL A 68 6.50 5.77 -0.57
CA VAL A 68 7.33 6.31 -1.64
C VAL A 68 6.67 7.56 -2.22
N ASN A 69 7.44 8.64 -2.32
CA ASN A 69 7.05 9.85 -3.04
C ASN A 69 7.52 9.76 -4.49
N ILE A 70 6.61 9.98 -5.44
CA ILE A 70 6.91 9.95 -6.88
C ILE A 70 6.75 11.36 -7.42
N ASN A 71 7.83 11.92 -7.96
CA ASN A 71 7.76 13.17 -8.70
C ASN A 71 7.27 12.91 -10.13
N GLY A 72 6.03 13.28 -10.43
CA GLY A 72 5.43 13.09 -11.75
C GLY A 72 5.99 14.00 -12.84
N ASP A 73 6.68 15.09 -12.47
CA ASP A 73 7.26 16.04 -13.42
C ASP A 73 8.65 15.62 -13.91
N ASP A 74 9.25 14.59 -13.31
CA ASP A 74 10.54 14.07 -13.75
C ASP A 74 10.42 13.33 -15.08
N MET A 75 11.36 13.58 -16.00
CA MET A 75 11.35 12.99 -17.35
C MET A 75 11.23 11.45 -17.34
N GLU A 76 11.77 10.79 -16.32
CA GLU A 76 11.73 9.34 -16.17
C GLU A 76 10.34 8.79 -15.76
N ASN A 77 9.49 9.65 -15.21
CA ASN A 77 8.15 9.31 -14.72
C ASN A 77 7.03 9.82 -15.64
N ILE A 78 7.34 10.62 -16.67
CA ILE A 78 6.35 11.06 -17.68
C ILE A 78 5.82 9.87 -18.48
N HIS A 79 6.70 8.93 -18.82
CA HIS A 79 6.37 7.71 -19.58
C HIS A 79 6.97 6.48 -18.90
N PRO A 80 6.42 6.08 -17.74
CA PRO A 80 6.94 4.96 -16.98
C PRO A 80 6.77 3.68 -17.80
N THR A 81 7.86 2.93 -17.92
CA THR A 81 7.86 1.63 -18.60
C THR A 81 7.99 0.54 -17.55
N GLN A 82 6.94 -0.27 -17.40
CA GLN A 82 6.94 -1.43 -16.51
C GLN A 82 7.77 -2.57 -17.10
N GLN A 83 8.29 -3.44 -16.24
CA GLN A 83 9.05 -4.63 -16.63
C GLN A 83 8.18 -5.90 -16.64
N LEU A 84 7.06 -5.88 -15.92
CA LEU A 84 6.16 -7.02 -15.80
C LEU A 84 4.95 -6.88 -16.74
N GLU A 85 4.71 -7.90 -17.57
CA GLU A 85 3.68 -7.88 -18.61
C GLU A 85 2.25 -8.17 -18.09
N PHE A 86 2.10 -8.74 -16.89
CA PHE A 86 0.80 -9.22 -16.36
C PHE A 86 0.21 -8.34 -15.24
N VAL A 87 0.71 -7.11 -15.13
CA VAL A 87 0.31 -6.16 -14.09
C VAL A 87 -0.25 -4.91 -14.77
N ASP A 88 -1.46 -4.52 -14.36
CA ASP A 88 -2.12 -3.30 -14.83
C ASP A 88 -1.95 -2.18 -13.79
N VAL A 89 -1.32 -1.06 -14.18
CA VAL A 89 -1.15 0.09 -13.30
C VAL A 89 -2.42 0.93 -13.28
N ILE A 90 -2.99 1.13 -12.09
CA ILE A 90 -4.18 1.96 -11.87
C ILE A 90 -3.80 3.15 -10.97
N LEU A 91 -3.89 4.35 -11.54
CA LEU A 91 -3.72 5.61 -10.83
C LEU A 91 -5.09 6.13 -10.38
N LEU A 92 -5.27 6.29 -9.07
CA LEU A 92 -6.47 6.86 -8.47
C LEU A 92 -6.13 8.17 -7.77
N PRO A 93 -6.93 9.22 -7.95
CA PRO A 93 -6.74 10.47 -7.24
C PRO A 93 -7.06 10.28 -5.74
N LEU A 94 -6.29 10.92 -4.87
CA LEU A 94 -6.36 10.70 -3.41
C LEU A 94 -7.63 11.27 -2.76
N ASP A 95 -8.18 12.35 -3.31
CA ASP A 95 -9.39 13.03 -2.84
C ASP A 95 -10.67 12.22 -3.11
N GLU A 96 -10.71 11.47 -4.22
CA GLU A 96 -11.82 10.57 -4.58
C GLU A 96 -11.47 9.07 -4.39
N PHE A 97 -10.40 8.78 -3.64
CA PHE A 97 -9.78 7.45 -3.62
C PHE A 97 -10.77 6.32 -3.26
N GLN A 98 -11.53 6.47 -2.18
CA GLN A 98 -12.53 5.47 -1.77
C GLN A 98 -13.64 5.33 -2.81
N THR A 99 -14.19 6.45 -3.30
CA THR A 99 -15.28 6.44 -4.28
C THR A 99 -14.86 5.75 -5.58
N LYS A 100 -13.64 5.98 -6.06
CA LYS A 100 -13.11 5.29 -7.24
C LYS A 100 -12.94 3.79 -7.02
N ILE A 101 -12.48 3.37 -5.84
CA ILE A 101 -12.41 1.94 -5.49
C ILE A 101 -13.81 1.30 -5.49
N ASP A 102 -14.79 1.97 -4.88
CA ASP A 102 -16.18 1.49 -4.85
C ASP A 102 -16.79 1.37 -6.25
N ASP A 103 -16.47 2.31 -7.14
CA ASP A 103 -16.91 2.25 -8.53
C ASP A 103 -16.26 1.10 -9.31
N LEU A 104 -14.97 0.80 -9.05
CA LEU A 104 -14.29 -0.35 -9.64
C LEU A 104 -14.92 -1.67 -9.16
N LEU A 105 -15.24 -1.78 -7.87
CA LEU A 105 -15.92 -2.95 -7.29
C LEU A 105 -17.30 -3.22 -7.90
N LYS A 106 -18.02 -2.17 -8.34
CA LYS A 106 -19.34 -2.32 -8.99
C LYS A 106 -19.23 -2.69 -10.46
N LYS A 107 -18.21 -2.17 -11.16
CA LYS A 107 -18.05 -2.34 -12.61
C LYS A 107 -17.35 -3.63 -12.98
N GLU A 108 -16.43 -4.09 -12.14
CA GLU A 108 -15.55 -5.21 -12.43
C GLU A 108 -15.60 -6.26 -11.32
N LYS A 109 -15.42 -7.53 -11.69
CA LYS A 109 -15.28 -8.62 -10.72
C LYS A 109 -13.85 -8.67 -10.19
N ILE A 110 -13.49 -7.69 -9.37
CA ILE A 110 -12.20 -7.60 -8.69
C ILE A 110 -12.36 -7.66 -7.17
N MET A 111 -11.30 -8.02 -6.46
CA MET A 111 -11.23 -7.99 -5.01
C MET A 111 -10.15 -7.01 -4.55
N VAL A 112 -10.44 -6.18 -3.56
CA VAL A 112 -9.49 -5.15 -3.09
C VAL A 112 -8.71 -5.72 -1.90
N ASP A 113 -7.37 -5.54 -1.91
CA ASP A 113 -6.54 -5.88 -0.76
C ASP A 113 -7.01 -5.12 0.49
N ALA A 114 -7.08 -5.84 1.62
CA ALA A 114 -7.45 -5.28 2.90
C ALA A 114 -6.65 -4.02 3.25
N LYS A 115 -5.33 -3.99 2.97
CA LYS A 115 -4.48 -2.81 3.25
C LYS A 115 -4.89 -1.60 2.42
N VAL A 116 -5.22 -1.80 1.14
CA VAL A 116 -5.70 -0.74 0.24
C VAL A 116 -7.02 -0.16 0.74
N TYR A 117 -7.98 -1.03 1.09
CA TYR A 117 -9.31 -0.56 1.51
C TYR A 117 -9.27 0.10 2.90
N VAL A 118 -8.48 -0.44 3.84
CA VAL A 118 -8.26 0.18 5.16
C VAL A 118 -7.60 1.55 5.00
N PHE A 119 -6.61 1.69 4.12
CA PHE A 119 -6.01 2.97 3.80
C PHE A 119 -7.05 3.96 3.26
N ALA A 120 -7.90 3.52 2.31
CA ALA A 120 -8.97 4.35 1.77
C ALA A 120 -9.95 4.84 2.85
N MET A 121 -10.39 3.94 3.75
CA MET A 121 -11.26 4.28 4.87
C MET A 121 -10.61 5.28 5.83
N GLY A 122 -9.33 5.08 6.15
CA GLY A 122 -8.56 5.98 7.01
C GLY A 122 -8.44 7.39 6.43
N MET A 123 -8.18 7.49 5.11
CA MET A 123 -8.14 8.77 4.40
C MET A 123 -9.48 9.51 4.49
N VAL A 124 -10.59 8.83 4.23
CA VAL A 124 -11.92 9.45 4.30
C VAL A 124 -12.24 9.94 5.72
N GLN A 125 -11.89 9.17 6.75
CA GLN A 125 -12.07 9.62 8.14
C GLN A 125 -11.22 10.85 8.48
N ALA A 126 -9.96 10.88 8.03
CA ALA A 126 -9.05 11.99 8.28
C ALA A 126 -9.49 13.29 7.60
N PHE A 127 -9.92 13.22 6.34
CA PHE A 127 -10.32 14.40 5.56
C PHE A 127 -11.73 14.90 5.90
N PHE A 128 -12.70 14.01 6.06
CA PHE A 128 -14.12 14.39 6.19
C PHE A 128 -14.63 14.42 7.63
N LYS A 129 -13.97 13.72 8.58
CA LYS A 129 -14.39 13.68 9.99
C LYS A 129 -13.28 14.03 11.00
N PRO A 130 -12.48 15.10 10.81
CA PRO A 130 -11.41 15.43 11.76
C PRO A 130 -11.91 15.81 13.17
N ARG A 131 -13.22 16.06 13.35
CA ARG A 131 -13.81 16.64 14.58
C ARG A 131 -14.86 15.78 15.29
N GLU A 132 -15.19 14.61 14.75
CA GLU A 132 -16.24 13.75 15.32
C GLU A 132 -15.70 12.70 16.30
N LEU A 133 -14.39 12.48 16.36
CA LEU A 133 -13.76 11.63 17.37
C LEU A 133 -13.56 12.41 18.67
N PRO A 134 -14.24 12.05 19.78
CA PRO A 134 -14.16 12.79 21.05
C PRO A 134 -12.74 12.96 21.59
N VAL A 135 -11.86 11.99 21.32
CA VAL A 135 -10.46 11.97 21.77
C VAL A 135 -9.61 13.06 21.08
N LEU A 136 -9.93 13.42 19.83
CA LEU A 136 -9.18 14.45 19.09
C LEU A 136 -9.54 15.88 19.54
N LYS A 137 -10.68 16.09 20.21
CA LYS A 137 -11.05 17.41 20.74
C LYS A 137 -10.05 17.97 21.76
N GLN A 138 -9.32 17.12 22.48
CA GLN A 138 -8.35 17.55 23.50
C GLN A 138 -7.01 18.02 22.92
N PHE A 139 -6.61 17.55 21.74
CA PHE A 139 -5.27 17.82 21.20
C PHE A 139 -5.21 19.04 20.27
N PHE A 140 -6.34 19.44 19.67
CA PHE A 140 -6.35 20.45 18.60
C PHE A 140 -6.38 21.92 19.04
N HIS A 141 -6.35 22.23 20.34
CA HIS A 141 -6.23 23.62 20.79
C HIS A 141 -4.86 24.27 20.47
N LYS A 142 -3.90 23.52 19.90
CA LYS A 142 -2.57 24.01 19.51
C LYS A 142 -2.18 23.84 18.02
N ALA A 143 -2.97 23.18 17.18
CA ALA A 143 -2.56 22.86 15.81
C ALA A 143 -3.33 23.67 14.76
N VAL A 144 -3.14 24.99 14.78
CA VAL A 144 -3.39 25.87 13.62
C VAL A 144 -2.10 25.86 12.78
N TYR A 145 -1.72 24.74 12.18
CA TYR A 145 -0.56 24.65 11.27
C TYR A 145 -0.61 23.33 10.49
N LEU A 146 -1.48 23.23 9.48
CA LEU A 146 -1.38 22.23 8.38
C LEU A 146 -2.42 22.51 7.27
N LYS A 147 -2.61 23.79 6.95
CA LYS A 147 -3.26 24.22 5.68
C LYS A 147 -2.18 24.60 4.67
N GLN A 148 -1.28 23.68 4.34
CA GLN A 148 -0.32 23.94 3.26
C GLN A 148 0.37 22.67 2.74
N VAL A 149 -0.38 21.70 2.24
CA VAL A 149 0.16 20.78 1.21
C VAL A 149 -0.98 20.42 0.25
N ALA A 150 -1.47 21.45 -0.47
CA ALA A 150 -2.13 21.25 -1.74
C ALA A 150 -1.02 21.42 -2.79
N THR A 151 -0.38 20.33 -3.14
CA THR A 151 0.53 20.24 -4.29
C THR A 151 0.29 18.85 -4.86
N CYS A 152 0.23 18.73 -6.18
CA CYS A 152 0.07 17.45 -6.86
C CYS A 152 1.18 16.48 -6.43
N TYR A 153 0.90 15.61 -5.46
CA TYR A 153 1.81 14.57 -5.01
C TYR A 153 1.11 13.23 -5.17
N PHE A 154 1.59 12.42 -6.12
CA PHE A 154 1.23 11.02 -6.21
C PHE A 154 2.00 10.27 -5.14
N GLN A 155 1.34 10.01 -4.01
CA GLN A 155 1.92 9.26 -2.90
C GLN A 155 1.50 7.80 -3.01
N LEU A 156 2.46 6.92 -3.29
CA LEU A 156 2.20 5.49 -3.47
C LEU A 156 2.74 4.71 -2.26
N PHE A 157 1.89 3.85 -1.70
CA PHE A 157 2.28 2.92 -0.65
C PHE A 157 2.68 1.60 -1.31
N MET A 158 3.81 1.05 -0.87
CA MET A 158 4.35 -0.24 -1.32
C MET A 158 4.35 -1.21 -0.15
N SER A 159 4.02 -2.49 -0.35
CA SER A 159 4.05 -3.50 0.71
C SER A 159 5.06 -4.59 0.38
N LEU A 160 6.01 -4.87 1.27
CA LEU A 160 7.06 -5.86 1.02
C LEU A 160 6.87 -7.07 1.89
N ILE A 161 6.93 -8.26 1.31
CA ILE A 161 6.70 -9.52 2.02
C ILE A 161 8.05 -10.20 2.25
N SER A 162 8.33 -10.60 3.50
CA SER A 162 9.52 -11.42 3.80
C SER A 162 9.16 -12.90 3.81
N ARG A 163 9.93 -13.76 3.11
CA ARG A 163 9.80 -15.23 3.19
C ARG A 163 10.58 -15.76 4.38
N CYS A 164 9.96 -16.64 5.15
CA CYS A 164 10.59 -17.34 6.27
C CYS A 164 11.63 -18.36 5.76
N SER A 165 12.81 -18.38 6.37
CA SER A 165 13.79 -19.46 6.21
C SER A 165 13.35 -20.65 7.06
N ASP A 166 13.43 -21.86 6.51
CA ASP A 166 13.03 -23.12 7.16
C ASP A 166 13.57 -23.27 8.59
N SER A 167 12.66 -23.34 9.56
CA SER A 167 12.68 -24.23 10.73
C SER A 167 11.55 -23.85 11.68
N VAL A 168 11.05 -24.85 12.41
CA VAL A 168 10.00 -24.79 13.45
C VAL A 168 8.57 -25.02 12.97
N PHE A 169 8.33 -26.19 12.38
CA PHE A 169 7.20 -27.01 12.82
C PHE A 169 7.67 -27.89 13.98
N SER A 170 7.07 -27.73 15.16
CA SER A 170 6.81 -28.86 16.06
C SER A 170 5.83 -28.40 17.13
N ASN A 171 4.59 -28.90 17.02
CA ASN A 171 3.67 -29.19 18.11
C ASN A 171 3.41 -28.10 19.15
N CYS A 172 2.23 -27.46 19.08
CA CYS A 172 1.36 -27.38 20.25
C CYS A 172 -0.08 -27.02 19.85
N SER A 173 -0.98 -27.97 20.09
CA SER A 173 -2.40 -27.77 20.27
C SER A 173 -2.65 -26.81 21.45
N PHE A 174 -3.54 -25.83 21.31
CA PHE A 174 -4.75 -25.60 22.13
C PHE A 174 -5.32 -24.19 21.95
N LEU A 175 -6.66 -24.13 22.00
CA LEU A 175 -7.53 -22.97 22.31
C LEU A 175 -6.88 -22.01 23.34
N ILE A 176 -7.07 -20.69 23.26
CA ILE A 176 -8.32 -19.91 23.22
C ILE A 176 -8.17 -18.74 22.23
#